data_AF-A0A6V8EZ49-F1
#
_entry.id   AF-A0A6V8EZ49-F1
#
_cell.length_a   1.000
_cell.length_b   1.000
_cell.length_c   1.000
_cell.angle_alpha   90.00
_cell.angle_beta   90.00
_cell.angle_gamma   90.00
#
_symmetry.space_group_name_H-M   'P 1'
#
loop_
_entity.id
_entity.type
_entity.pdbx_description
1 polymer ?
#
loop_
_entity_poly.entity_id
_entity_poly.type
_entity_poly.pdbx_seq_one_letter_code
_entity_poly.pdbx_strand_id
1 'polypeptide(L)'
;MRDTELEDVEFVAPDGNTVYVKDMREIPVYSLKESYSPKKEETLDLIAVKIYGDDSEADCYKIHDSNAENILDNDFEIAGIPSLRIPN
;
A
#
# COMPACT_ATOMS: atom_id res chain seq x y z
N MET A 1 17.32 8.81 -5.25
CA MET A 1 16.64 7.74 -6.00
C MET A 1 17.10 6.44 -5.41
N ARG A 2 16.19 5.64 -4.85
CA ARG A 2 16.48 4.27 -4.42
C ARG A 2 15.60 3.39 -5.31
N ASP A 3 16.22 2.75 -6.28
CA ASP A 3 15.58 1.83 -7.20
C ASP A 3 15.46 0.48 -6.47
N THR A 4 14.24 0.09 -6.11
CA THR A 4 13.95 -1.29 -5.69
C THR A 4 13.66 -2.08 -6.96
N GLU A 5 14.49 -3.08 -7.28
CA GLU A 5 14.33 -3.94 -8.45
C GLU A 5 13.12 -4.87 -8.24
N LEU A 6 11.95 -4.47 -8.73
CA LEU A 6 10.77 -5.33 -8.85
C LEU A 6 10.98 -6.31 -10.02
N GLU A 7 10.65 -7.59 -9.83
CA GLU A 7 10.77 -8.63 -10.85
C GLU A 7 9.88 -8.32 -12.07
N ASP A 8 10.48 -8.36 -13.26
CA ASP A 8 9.79 -8.06 -14.52
C ASP A 8 8.75 -9.16 -14.86
N VAL A 9 7.53 -8.76 -15.25
CA VAL A 9 6.51 -9.70 -15.74
C VAL A 9 6.77 -10.01 -17.21
N GLU A 10 7.06 -11.28 -17.51
CA GLU A 10 7.32 -11.77 -18.87
C GLU A 10 6.01 -12.08 -19.62
N PHE A 11 5.78 -11.41 -20.75
CA PHE A 11 4.74 -11.79 -21.70
C PHE A 11 5.37 -12.30 -23.00
N VAL A 12 5.05 -13.53 -23.38
CA VAL A 12 5.46 -14.10 -24.67
C VAL A 12 4.38 -13.79 -25.70
N ALA A 13 4.69 -12.90 -26.64
CA ALA A 13 3.79 -12.57 -27.73
C ALA A 13 3.70 -13.73 -28.76
N PRO A 14 2.62 -13.82 -29.56
CA PRO A 14 2.40 -14.93 -30.49
C PRO A 14 3.43 -15.04 -31.63
N ASP A 15 4.25 -14.00 -31.81
CA ASP A 15 5.36 -13.92 -32.76
C ASP A 15 6.68 -14.45 -32.18
N GLY A 16 6.68 -14.92 -30.92
CA GLY A 16 7.84 -15.47 -30.22
C GLY A 16 8.72 -14.43 -29.52
N ASN A 17 8.31 -13.16 -29.51
CA ASN A 17 9.03 -12.10 -28.79
C ASN A 17 8.59 -12.03 -27.33
N THR A 18 9.56 -12.06 -26.39
CA THR A 18 9.30 -11.82 -24.97
C THR A 18 9.36 -10.33 -24.69
N VAL A 19 8.27 -9.77 -24.19
CA VAL A 19 8.19 -8.37 -23.75
C VAL A 19 8.20 -8.35 -22.23
N TYR A 20 9.19 -7.67 -21.67
CA TYR A 20 9.31 -7.37 -20.25
C TYR A 20 8.53 -6.09 -19.97
N VAL A 21 7.41 -6.20 -19.25
CA VAL A 21 6.65 -5.03 -18.84
C VAL A 21 6.97 -4.76 -17.38
N LYS A 22 7.71 -3.67 -17.13
CA LYS A 22 7.83 -3.12 -15.78
C LYS A 22 6.46 -2.65 -15.34
N ASP A 23 6.00 -3.12 -14.18
CA ASP A 23 4.78 -2.65 -13.57
C ASP A 23 4.96 -1.16 -13.17
N MET A 24 4.62 -0.26 -14.09
CA MET A 24 4.70 1.19 -13.91
C MET A 24 3.41 1.75 -13.29
N ARG A 25 2.79 1.04 -12.35
CA ARG A 25 1.74 1.64 -11.54
C ARG A 25 2.36 2.78 -10.73
N GLU A 26 2.06 4.02 -11.13
CA GLU A 26 2.42 5.20 -10.35
C GLU A 26 1.78 5.04 -8.97
N ILE A 27 2.62 4.85 -7.94
CA ILE A 27 2.17 4.91 -6.55
C ILE A 27 1.61 6.32 -6.39
N PRO A 28 0.31 6.48 -6.08
CA PRO A 28 -0.26 7.81 -5.93
C PRO A 28 0.54 8.52 -4.83
N VAL A 29 1.12 9.67 -5.16
CA VAL A 29 1.91 10.45 -4.21
C VAL A 29 0.93 11.15 -3.28
N TYR A 30 0.47 10.40 -2.28
CA TYR A 30 -0.36 10.98 -1.24
C TYR A 30 0.50 11.84 -0.32
N SER A 31 0.09 13.09 -0.11
CA SER A 31 0.69 13.94 0.91
C SER A 31 0.38 13.35 2.29
N LEU A 32 1.39 13.04 3.09
CA LEU A 32 1.23 12.51 4.45
C LEU A 32 0.37 13.47 5.28
N LYS A 33 -0.77 13.01 5.77
CA LYS A 33 -1.65 13.73 6.70
C LYS A 33 -1.08 13.62 8.11
N GLU A 34 -0.81 12.38 8.55
CA GLU A 34 -0.38 12.04 9.91
C GLU A 34 0.32 10.67 9.94
N SER A 35 1.16 10.45 10.95
CA SER A 35 1.65 9.11 11.31
C SER A 35 0.80 8.52 12.44
N TYR A 36 0.25 7.33 12.23
CA TYR A 36 -0.60 6.65 13.20
C TYR A 36 0.09 5.40 13.76
N SER A 37 -0.05 5.09 15.04
CA SER A 37 0.45 3.83 15.63
C SER A 37 -0.73 2.90 15.89
N PRO A 38 -0.89 1.83 15.09
CA PRO A 38 -2.02 0.91 15.22
C PRO A 38 -1.95 0.12 16.53
N LYS A 39 -3.11 -0.11 17.14
CA LYS A 39 -3.26 -1.02 18.28
C LYS A 39 -3.54 -2.45 17.78
N LYS A 40 -3.26 -3.42 18.65
CA LYS A 40 -3.32 -4.86 18.33
C LYS A 40 -4.69 -5.36 17.84
N GLU A 41 -5.76 -4.64 18.13
CA GLU A 41 -7.14 -4.99 17.78
C GLU A 41 -7.74 -4.08 16.69
N GLU A 42 -6.96 -3.18 16.10
CA GLU A 42 -7.46 -2.23 15.10
C GLU A 42 -7.30 -2.77 13.67
N THR A 43 -8.37 -2.70 12.88
CA THR A 43 -8.38 -2.98 11.44
C THR A 43 -8.17 -1.69 10.64
N LEU A 44 -7.76 -1.80 9.37
CA LEU A 44 -7.61 -0.62 8.50
C LEU A 44 -8.91 0.16 8.37
N ASP A 45 -10.06 -0.50 8.33
CA ASP A 45 -11.37 0.15 8.24
C ASP A 45 -11.66 1.00 9.48
N LEU A 46 -11.37 0.48 10.68
CA LEU A 46 -11.53 1.21 11.93
C LEU A 46 -10.57 2.41 12.01
N ILE A 47 -9.36 2.27 11.50
CA ILE A 47 -8.37 3.36 11.44
C ILE A 47 -8.85 4.42 10.44
N ALA A 48 -9.37 4.01 9.28
CA ALA A 48 -9.89 4.92 8.27
C ALA A 48 -11.08 5.73 8.81
N VAL A 49 -12.05 5.08 9.46
CA VAL A 49 -13.19 5.76 10.09
C VAL A 49 -12.73 6.74 11.17
N LYS A 50 -11.73 6.39 11.99
CA LYS A 50 -11.19 7.30 13.02
C LYS A 50 -10.48 8.52 12.46
N ILE A 51 -9.75 8.39 11.35
CA ILE A 51 -8.93 9.47 10.81
C ILE A 51 -9.71 10.36 9.84
N TYR A 52 -10.59 9.76 9.03
CA TYR A 52 -11.30 10.46 7.96
C TYR A 52 -12.78 10.74 8.30
N GLY A 53 -13.38 10.00 9.23
CA GLY A 53 -14.75 10.20 9.72
C GLY A 53 -15.66 8.98 9.49
N ASP A 54 -16.85 9.01 10.08
CA ASP A 54 -17.93 8.05 9.75
C ASP A 54 -18.26 8.14 8.25
N ASP A 55 -18.40 7.00 7.56
CA ASP A 55 -18.45 6.78 6.09
C ASP A 55 -17.12 6.77 5.30
N SER A 56 -15.96 6.86 5.95
CA SER A 56 -14.65 6.77 5.27
C SER A 56 -14.02 5.37 5.26
N GLU A 57 -14.82 4.30 5.35
CA GLU A 57 -14.31 2.93 5.23
C GLU A 57 -13.58 2.72 3.90
N ALA A 58 -14.08 3.33 2.80
CA ALA A 58 -13.44 3.24 1.49
C ALA A 58 -12.05 3.91 1.41
N ASP A 59 -11.71 4.80 2.36
CA ASP A 59 -10.38 5.41 2.43
C ASP A 59 -9.33 4.45 3.03
N CYS A 60 -9.74 3.28 3.53
CA CYS A 60 -8.82 2.24 4.01
C CYS A 60 -7.84 1.78 2.93
N TYR A 61 -8.25 1.77 1.66
CA TYR A 61 -7.40 1.43 0.52
C TYR A 61 -6.23 2.41 0.37
N LYS A 62 -6.44 3.70 0.67
CA LYS A 62 -5.35 4.69 0.61
C LYS A 62 -4.30 4.40 1.68
N ILE A 63 -4.74 4.04 2.88
CA ILE A 63 -3.83 3.64 3.98
C ILE A 63 -3.10 2.35 3.59
N HIS A 64 -3.81 1.38 3.02
CA HIS A 64 -3.22 0.13 2.54
C HIS A 64 -2.13 0.40 1.50
N ASP A 65 -2.44 1.17 0.45
CA ASP A 65 -1.50 1.45 -0.63
C ASP A 65 -0.28 2.24 -0.15
N SER A 66 -0.46 3.20 0.77
CA SER A 66 0.64 3.98 1.33
C SER A 66 1.56 3.18 2.26
N ASN A 67 1.10 2.02 2.76
CA ASN A 67 1.83 1.15 3.68
C ASN A 67 2.02 -0.28 3.15
N ALA A 68 1.78 -0.50 1.85
CA ALA A 68 1.68 -1.85 1.28
C ALA A 68 2.92 -2.70 1.57
N GLU A 69 4.12 -2.13 1.42
CA GLU A 69 5.39 -2.82 1.74
C GLU A 69 5.43 -3.28 3.21
N ASN A 70 5.12 -2.39 4.15
CA ASN A 70 5.13 -2.73 5.58
C ASN A 70 4.07 -3.76 5.96
N ILE A 71 2.91 -3.73 5.29
CA ILE A 71 1.80 -4.67 5.52
C ILE A 71 2.18 -6.05 4.96
N LEU A 72 2.76 -6.10 3.76
CA LEU A 72 3.23 -7.35 3.16
C LEU A 72 4.37 -7.97 3.98
N ASP A 73 5.33 -7.16 4.44
CA ASP A 73 6.45 -7.62 5.27
C ASP A 73 6.02 -8.09 6.68
N ASN A 74 4.83 -7.72 7.15
CA ASN A 74 4.26 -8.14 8.43
C ASN A 74 3.14 -9.19 8.27
N ASP A 75 3.12 -9.99 7.20
CA ASP A 75 2.11 -11.04 6.98
C ASP A 75 0.66 -10.52 7.04
N PHE A 76 0.42 -9.30 6.56
CA PHE A 76 -0.85 -8.58 6.65
C PHE A 76 -1.32 -8.24 8.09
N GLU A 77 -0.45 -8.42 9.09
CA GLU A 77 -0.72 -8.03 10.47
C GLU A 77 -0.38 -6.56 10.72
N ILE A 78 -1.42 -5.72 10.77
CA ILE A 78 -1.30 -4.28 11.05
C ILE A 78 -0.72 -4.02 12.45
N ALA A 79 -0.99 -4.93 13.39
CA ALA A 79 -0.51 -4.87 14.77
C ALA A 79 1.02 -4.93 14.90
N GLY A 80 1.73 -5.50 13.92
CA GLY A 80 3.19 -5.58 13.88
C GLY A 80 3.85 -4.28 13.40
N ILE A 81 3.08 -3.36 12.80
CA ILE A 81 3.60 -2.17 12.14
C ILE A 81 3.76 -1.04 13.17
N PRO A 82 4.97 -0.53 13.43
CA PRO A 82 5.21 0.49 14.46
C PRO A 82 4.49 1.82 14.19
N SER A 83 4.37 2.17 12.90
CA SER A 83 3.66 3.35 12.45
C SER A 83 3.16 3.19 11.02
N LEU A 84 1.89 3.47 10.82
CA LEU A 84 1.23 3.61 9.54
C LEU A 84 1.28 5.06 9.08
N ARG A 85 1.57 5.24 7.79
CA ARG A 85 1.46 6.51 7.09
C ARG A 85 0.01 6.73 6.68
N ILE A 86 -0.61 7.80 7.17
CA ILE A 86 -1.98 8.13 6.78
C ILE A 86 -1.94 9.20 5.68
N PRO A 87 -2.41 8.90 4.46
CA PRO A 87 -2.46 9.86 3.37
C PRO A 87 -3.57 10.92 3.55
N ASN A 88 -3.48 12.05 2.85
CA ASN A 88 -4.62 12.99 2.71
C ASN A 88 -5.64 12.51 1.68
#